data_AF-A0A2M9ZS82-F1
#
_entry.id   AF-A0A2M9ZS82-F1
#
_cell.length_a   1.000
_cell.length_b   1.000
_cell.length_c   1.000
_cell.angle_alpha   90.00
_cell.angle_beta   90.00
_cell.angle_gamma   90.00
#
_symmetry.space_group_name_H-M   'P 1'
#
loop_
_entity.id
_entity.type
_entity.pdbx_description
1 polymer ?
#
loop_
_entity_poly.entity_id
_entity_poly.type
_entity_poly.pdbx_seq_one_letter_code
_entity_poly.pdbx_strand_id
1 'polypeptide(L)'
;MSAETVFSWILFCMTVYVSLYLALIHSKQEPLFLALGITHLGNYISFRKYINWKRFMAASISHLAFIWWFGANALEVLSTLDEWKQGF
;
A
#
# COMPACT_ATOMS: atom_id res chain seq x y z
N MET A 1 -10.92 14.24 -15.29
CA MET A 1 -9.71 13.49 -14.87
C MET A 1 -9.21 12.72 -16.08
N SER A 2 -7.91 12.74 -16.42
CA SER A 2 -7.39 12.03 -17.61
C SER A 2 -7.41 10.51 -17.38
N ALA A 3 -7.49 9.72 -18.45
CA ALA A 3 -7.44 8.25 -18.38
C ALA A 3 -6.17 7.75 -17.68
N GLU A 4 -5.04 8.41 -17.91
CA GLU A 4 -3.77 8.13 -17.24
C GLU A 4 -3.84 8.36 -15.72
N THR A 5 -4.55 9.40 -15.30
CA THR A 5 -4.76 9.70 -13.87
C THR A 5 -5.63 8.62 -13.24
N VAL A 6 -6.70 8.19 -13.91
CA VAL A 6 -7.57 7.09 -13.46
C VAL A 6 -6.78 5.80 -13.31
N PHE A 7 -6.01 5.42 -14.33
CA PHE A 7 -5.22 4.19 -14.34
C PHE A 7 -4.15 4.19 -13.23
N SER A 8 -3.50 5.33 -13.00
CA SER A 8 -2.53 5.48 -11.91
C SER A 8 -3.16 5.29 -10.53
N TRP A 9 -4.37 5.83 -10.31
CA TRP A 9 -5.11 5.61 -9.07
C TRP A 9 -5.55 4.16 -8.89
N ILE A 10 -5.97 3.49 -9.96
CA ILE A 10 -6.34 2.06 -9.90
C ILE A 10 -5.15 1.21 -9.50
N LEU A 11 -3.98 1.42 -10.14
CA LEU A 11 -2.75 0.71 -9.78
C LEU A 11 -2.33 0.99 -8.33
N PHE A 12 -2.46 2.24 -7.88
CA PHE A 12 -2.19 2.60 -6.49
C PHE A 12 -3.12 1.87 -5.52
N CYS A 13 -4.44 1.91 -5.74
CA CYS A 13 -5.42 1.24 -4.89
C CYS A 13 -5.24 -0.28 -4.86
N MET A 14 -4.94 -0.90 -6.01
CA MET A 14 -4.61 -2.34 -6.09
C MET A 14 -3.36 -2.66 -5.28
N THR A 15 -2.32 -1.82 -5.38
CA THR A 15 -1.08 -1.99 -4.61
C THR A 15 -1.37 -1.89 -3.12
N VAL A 16 -2.15 -0.90 -2.68
CA VAL A 16 -2.58 -0.75 -1.28
C VAL A 16 -3.35 -1.96 -0.77
N TYR A 17 -4.35 -2.42 -1.54
CA TYR A 17 -5.18 -3.56 -1.17
C TYR A 17 -4.36 -4.84 -0.96
N VAL A 18 -3.51 -5.18 -1.94
CA VAL A 18 -2.66 -6.37 -1.86
C VAL A 18 -1.65 -6.26 -0.71
N SER A 19 -1.10 -5.06 -0.48
CA SER A 19 -0.15 -4.81 0.61
C SER A 19 -0.78 -5.02 1.98
N LEU A 20 -2.01 -4.52 2.18
CA LEU A 20 -2.74 -4.70 3.43
C LEU A 20 -3.09 -6.17 3.69
N TYR A 21 -3.57 -6.86 2.66
CA TYR A 21 -3.86 -8.29 2.73
C TYR A 21 -2.61 -9.10 3.13
N LEU A 22 -1.47 -8.81 2.50
CA LEU A 22 -0.22 -9.48 2.82
C LEU A 22 0.33 -9.10 4.20
N ALA A 23 0.19 -7.84 4.63
CA ALA A 23 0.61 -7.39 5.96
C ALA A 23 -0.17 -8.09 7.07
N LEU A 24 -1.45 -8.41 6.85
CA LEU A 24 -2.29 -9.13 7.81
C LEU A 24 -1.95 -10.62 7.89
N ILE A 25 -1.52 -11.24 6.77
CA ILE A 25 -1.35 -12.70 6.69
C ILE A 25 0.11 -13.12 6.88
N HIS A 26 1.07 -12.28 6.52
CA HIS A 26 2.49 -12.57 6.62
C HIS A 26 3.14 -11.71 7.71
N SER A 27 3.44 -12.33 8.86
CA SER A 27 4.14 -11.69 9.99
C SER A 27 5.60 -11.30 9.68
N LYS A 28 6.15 -11.76 8.56
CA LYS A 28 7.50 -11.39 8.10
C LYS A 28 7.41 -10.20 7.17
N GLN A 29 7.64 -9.02 7.73
CA GLN A 29 7.55 -7.74 7.03
C GLN A 29 8.63 -7.58 5.94
N GLU A 30 9.83 -8.15 6.12
CA GLU A 30 10.97 -7.91 5.19
C GLU A 30 10.72 -8.32 3.72
N PRO A 31 10.24 -9.55 3.40
CA PRO A 31 9.92 -9.92 2.02
C PRO A 31 8.80 -9.06 1.42
N LEU A 32 7.83 -8.64 2.23
CA LEU A 32 6.74 -7.77 1.81
C LEU A 32 7.27 -6.39 1.42
N PHE A 33 8.13 -5.79 2.25
CA PHE A 33 8.75 -4.50 1.95
C PHE A 33 9.59 -4.53 0.68
N LEU A 34 10.35 -5.62 0.47
CA LEU A 34 11.14 -5.80 -0.74
C LEU A 34 10.23 -5.91 -1.98
N ALA A 35 9.17 -6.72 -1.91
CA ALA A 35 8.21 -6.88 -3.00
C ALA A 35 7.53 -5.55 -3.34
N LEU A 36 7.09 -4.79 -2.33
CA LEU A 36 6.47 -3.49 -2.52
C LEU A 36 7.43 -2.46 -3.10
N GLY A 37 8.68 -2.44 -2.65
CA GLY A 37 9.73 -1.62 -3.24
C GLY A 37 9.90 -1.89 -4.73
N ILE A 38 9.96 -3.17 -5.12
CA ILE A 38 10.07 -3.59 -6.53
C ILE A 38 8.81 -3.19 -7.32
N THR A 39 7.61 -3.38 -6.76
CA THR A 39 6.35 -2.98 -7.40
C THR A 39 6.28 -1.47 -7.63
N HIS A 40 6.65 -0.66 -6.63
CA HIS A 40 6.71 0.80 -6.78
C HIS A 40 7.75 1.21 -7.85
N LEU A 41 8.92 0.57 -7.86
CA LEU A 41 9.93 0.84 -8.88
C LEU A 41 9.44 0.49 -10.29
N GLY A 42 8.81 -0.68 -10.45
CA GLY A 42 8.20 -1.11 -11.71
C GLY A 42 7.12 -0.15 -12.20
N ASN A 43 6.20 0.24 -11.31
CA ASN A 43 5.17 1.22 -11.60
C ASN A 43 5.77 2.56 -12.05
N TYR A 44 6.81 3.04 -11.36
CA TYR A 44 7.48 4.27 -11.79
C TYR A 44 8.09 4.11 -13.18
N ILE A 45 8.84 3.04 -13.45
CA ILE A 45 9.49 2.82 -14.75
C ILE A 45 8.46 2.77 -15.88
N SER A 46 7.35 2.04 -15.68
CA SER A 46 6.27 1.90 -16.68
C SER A 46 5.56 3.21 -16.99
N PHE A 47 5.39 4.10 -16.01
CA PHE A 47 4.62 5.33 -16.17
C PHE A 47 5.44 6.62 -15.99
N ARG A 48 6.79 6.54 -16.01
CA ARG A 48 7.71 7.67 -15.73
C ARG A 48 7.47 8.91 -16.57
N LYS A 49 6.86 8.77 -17.75
CA LYS A 49 6.52 9.89 -18.65
C LYS A 49 5.29 10.68 -18.18
N TYR A 50 4.42 10.04 -17.40
CA TYR A 50 3.12 10.56 -16.97
C TYR A 50 3.09 10.85 -15.46
N ILE A 51 4.07 10.34 -14.73
CA ILE A 51 4.14 10.44 -13.27
C ILE A 51 5.17 11.49 -12.85
N ASN A 52 4.75 12.42 -11.98
CA ASN A 52 5.67 13.32 -11.30
C ASN A 52 6.46 12.55 -10.23
N TRP A 53 7.78 12.44 -10.41
CA TRP A 53 8.67 11.72 -9.49
C TRP A 53 8.50 12.11 -8.02
N LYS A 54 8.42 13.40 -7.71
CA LYS A 54 8.31 13.87 -6.31
C LYS A 54 7.01 13.40 -5.68
N ARG A 55 5.89 13.52 -6.40
CA ARG A 55 4.57 13.08 -5.92
C ARG A 55 4.51 11.57 -5.78
N PHE A 56 5.08 10.84 -6.74
CA PHE A 56 5.14 9.39 -6.71
C PHE A 56 5.97 8.86 -5.55
N MET A 57 7.13 9.46 -5.31
CA MET A 57 7.98 9.08 -4.19
C MET A 57 7.31 9.37 -2.86
N ALA A 58 6.70 10.54 -2.71
CA ALA A 58 5.93 10.85 -1.50
C ALA A 58 4.83 9.83 -1.26
N ALA A 59 4.01 9.52 -2.28
CA ALA A 59 2.94 8.53 -2.17
C ALA A 59 3.46 7.12 -1.84
N SER A 60 4.57 6.70 -2.46
CA SER A 60 5.17 5.38 -2.23
C SER A 60 5.77 5.26 -0.84
N ILE A 61 6.47 6.29 -0.35
CA ILE A 61 7.02 6.32 1.01
C ILE A 61 5.88 6.32 2.05
N SER A 62 4.86 7.16 1.85
CA SER A 62 3.69 7.20 2.73
C SER A 62 2.97 5.85 2.75
N HIS A 63 2.85 5.19 1.60
CA HIS A 63 2.28 3.85 1.51
C HIS A 63 3.10 2.82 2.29
N LEU A 64 4.43 2.78 2.09
CA LEU A 64 5.31 1.86 2.82
C LEU A 64 5.26 2.11 4.33
N ALA A 65 5.30 3.38 4.77
CA ALA A 65 5.21 3.74 6.18
C ALA A 65 3.86 3.32 6.79
N PHE A 66 2.76 3.50 6.05
CA PHE A 66 1.43 3.06 6.47
C PHE A 66 1.37 1.54 6.60
N ILE A 67 1.85 0.79 5.61
CA ILE A 67 1.89 -0.68 5.66
C ILE A 67 2.75 -1.18 6.82
N TRP A 68 3.86 -0.51 7.11
CA TRP A 68 4.74 -0.85 8.23
C TRP A 68 4.00 -0.67 9.55
N TRP A 69 3.42 0.51 9.75
CA TRP A 69 2.65 0.82 10.94
C TRP A 69 1.46 -0.12 11.10
N PHE A 70 0.71 -0.37 10.02
CA PHE A 70 -0.45 -1.24 10.03
C PHE A 70 -0.07 -2.69 10.35
N GLY A 71 1.00 -3.21 9.74
CA GLY A 71 1.50 -4.56 10.02
C GLY A 71 2.04 -4.70 11.46
N ALA A 72 2.67 -3.65 12.01
CA ALA A 72 3.16 -3.66 13.38
C ALA A 72 2.01 -3.65 14.42
N ASN A 73 0.88 -3.04 14.07
CA ASN A 73 -0.30 -2.92 14.94
C ASN A 73 -1.46 -3.81 14.49
N ALA A 74 -1.20 -4.82 13.64
CA ALA A 74 -2.25 -5.60 13.00
C ALA A 74 -3.21 -6.25 13.99
N LEU A 75 -2.70 -6.78 15.12
CA LEU A 75 -3.52 -7.39 16.17
C LEU A 75 -4.44 -6.39 16.87
N GLU A 76 -3.96 -5.18 17.16
CA GLU A 76 -4.75 -4.11 17.80
C GLU A 76 -5.81 -3.54 16.86
N VAL A 77 -5.46 -3.41 15.57
CA VAL A 77 -6.42 -3.03 14.53
C VAL A 77 -7.51 -4.09 14.37
N LEU A 78 -7.13 -5.37 14.32
CA LEU A 78 -8.09 -6.47 14.22
C LEU A 78 -8.98 -6.58 15.46
N SER A 79 -8.42 -6.41 16.67
CA SER A 79 -9.22 -6.42 17.90
C SER A 79 -10.21 -5.26 17.96
N THR A 80 -9.79 -4.06 17.55
CA THR A 80 -10.68 -2.89 17.46
C THR A 80 -11.81 -3.11 16.46
N LEU A 81 -11.52 -3.74 15.31
CA LEU A 81 -12.53 -4.08 14.30
C LEU A 81 -13.51 -5.15 14.79
N ASP A 82 -13.02 -6.15 15.52
CA ASP A 82 -13.86 -7.19 16.11
C ASP A 82 -14.76 -6.64 17.22
N GLU A 83 -14.24 -5.76 18.09
CA GLU A 83 -15.05 -5.05 19.09
C GLU A 83 -16.12 -4.18 18.43
N TRP A 84 -15.77 -3.47 17.36
CA TRP A 84 -16.73 -2.67 16.60
C TRP A 84 -17.84 -3.52 15.97
N LYS A 85 -17.49 -4.70 15.43
CA LYS A 85 -18.47 -5.67 14.91
C LYS A 85 -19.38 -6.26 15.98
N GLN A 86 -18.91 -6.39 17.22
CA GLN A 86 -19.69 -6.95 18.32
C GLN A 86 -20.57 -5.90 19.01
N GLY A 87 -20.23 -4.61 18.89
CA GLY A 87 -20.98 -3.49 19.48
C GLY A 87 -22.10 -2.90 18.61
N PHE A 88 -22.29 -3.40 17.38
CA PHE A 88 -23.35 -3.01 16.45
C PHE A 88 -24.25 -4.19 16.07
#